data_AF-A0A5C7E075-F1
#
_entry.id   AF-A0A5C7E075-F1
#
_cell.length_a   1.000
_cell.length_b   1.000
_cell.length_c   1.000
_cell.angle_alpha   90.00
_cell.angle_beta   90.00
_cell.angle_gamma   90.00
#
_symmetry.space_group_name_H-M   'P 1'
#
loop_
_entity.id
_entity.type
_entity.pdbx_description
1 polymer ?
#
loop_
_entity_poly.entity_id
_entity_poly.type
_entity_poly.pdbx_seq_one_letter_code
_entity_poly.pdbx_strand_id
1 'polypeptide(L)' 'MNKIYIAKNNERLDSIVDKHYKNLRCFEQVLIANPKLEPILKAGDKIILPQLEIKEDKEKALW' A
#
# COMPACT_ATOMS: atom_id res chain seq x y z
N MET A 1 -0.69 10.94 -10.42
CA MET A 1 0.58 11.24 -9.72
C MET A 1 0.73 10.21 -8.60
N ASN A 2 1.88 9.53 -8.51
CA ASN A 2 2.11 8.52 -7.48
C ASN A 2 2.23 9.18 -6.10
N LYS A 3 1.63 8.56 -5.07
CA LYS A 3 1.71 9.08 -3.71
C LYS A 3 2.95 8.49 -3.05
N ILE A 4 3.79 9.35 -2.47
CA ILE A 4 4.97 8.91 -1.72
C ILE A 4 4.62 8.94 -0.23
N TYR A 5 4.79 7.81 0.44
CA TYR A 5 4.64 7.69 1.89
C TYR A 5 6.02 7.56 2.54
N ILE A 6 6.22 8.22 3.68
CA ILE A 6 7.44 8.10 4.48
C ILE A 6 7.12 7.23 5.68
N ALA A 7 7.76 6.06 5.75
CA ALA A 7 7.55 5.10 6.82
C ALA A 7 8.05 5.62 8.18
N LYS A 8 7.41 5.16 9.24
CA LYS A 8 7.92 5.26 10.62
C LYS A 8 8.79 4.05 10.94
N ASN A 9 9.57 4.17 12.03
CA ASN A 9 10.42 3.07 12.45
C ASN A 9 9.59 1.86 12.85
N ASN A 10 9.97 0.68 12.35
CA ASN A 10 9.33 -0.60 12.64
C ASN A 10 7.87 -0.70 12.13
N GLU A 11 7.51 0.07 11.09
CA GLU A 11 6.24 -0.10 10.38
C GLU A 11 6.31 -1.26 9.39
N ARG A 12 5.17 -1.92 9.17
CA ARG A 12 5.06 -2.99 8.17
C ARG A 12 4.46 -2.46 6.87
N LEU A 13 5.04 -2.87 5.75
CA LEU A 13 4.56 -2.46 4.43
C LEU A 13 3.11 -2.89 4.18
N ASP A 14 2.75 -4.12 4.58
CA ASP A 14 1.38 -4.66 4.44
C ASP A 14 0.34 -3.78 5.15
N SER A 15 0.65 -3.29 6.36
CA SER A 15 -0.24 -2.41 7.11
C SER A 15 -0.41 -1.03 6.47
N ILE A 16 0.61 -0.52 5.77
CA ILE A 16 0.52 0.76 5.04
C ILE A 16 -0.33 0.59 3.78
N VAL A 17 -0.13 -0.50 3.05
CA VAL A 17 -0.92 -0.83 1.86
C VAL A 17 -2.39 -1.02 2.25
N ASP A 18 -2.67 -1.78 3.30
CA ASP A 18 -4.03 -1.97 3.79
C ASP A 18 -4.68 -0.64 4.22
N LYS A 19 -3.99 0.22 4.97
CA LYS A 19 -4.51 1.55 5.34
C LYS A 19 -4.74 2.47 4.14
N HIS A 20 -3.90 2.39 3.11
CA HIS A 20 -3.99 3.29 1.96
C HIS A 20 -5.07 2.86 0.95
N TYR A 21 -5.10 1.56 0.66
CA TYR A 21 -5.91 0.97 -0.40
C TYR A 21 -7.17 0.25 0.12
N LYS A 22 -7.26 0.05 1.45
CA LYS A 22 -8.29 -0.77 2.13
C LYS A 22 -8.39 -2.20 1.60
N ASN A 23 -7.36 -2.64 0.89
CA ASN A 23 -7.32 -3.92 0.18
C ASN A 23 -5.86 -4.36 -0.03
N LEU A 24 -5.59 -5.64 0.23
CA LEU A 24 -4.28 -6.27 0.07
C LEU A 24 -4.02 -6.81 -1.35
N ARG A 25 -5.02 -6.83 -2.24
CA ARG A 25 -4.86 -7.26 -3.65
C ARG A 25 -3.80 -6.45 -4.41
N CYS A 26 -3.54 -5.23 -3.95
CA CYS A 26 -2.58 -4.31 -4.53
C CYS A 26 -1.15 -4.49 -3.99
N PHE A 27 -0.95 -5.35 -2.99
CA PHE A 27 0.33 -5.48 -2.29
C PHE A 27 1.47 -5.92 -3.21
N GLU A 28 1.21 -6.87 -4.11
CA GLU A 28 2.21 -7.34 -5.08
C GLU A 28 2.67 -6.22 -6.03
N GLN A 29 1.75 -5.36 -6.47
CA GLN A 29 2.10 -4.23 -7.33
C GLN A 29 2.93 -3.18 -6.58
N VAL A 30 2.65 -2.97 -5.29
CA VAL A 30 3.45 -2.11 -4.43
C VAL A 30 4.85 -2.69 -4.20
N LEU A 31 4.98 -4.01 -4.02
CA LEU A 31 6.29 -4.67 -3.93
C LEU A 31 7.11 -4.53 -5.21
N ILE A 32 6.48 -4.74 -6.38
CA ILE A 32 7.14 -4.56 -7.69
C ILE A 32 7.60 -3.11 -7.88
N ALA A 33 6.81 -2.13 -7.43
CA ALA A 33 7.18 -0.72 -7.47
C ALA A 33 8.29 -0.35 -6.48
N ASN A 34 8.51 -1.17 -5.44
CA ASN A 34 9.48 -0.92 -4.36
C ASN A 34 10.39 -2.14 -4.10
N PRO A 35 11.18 -2.58 -5.08
CA PRO A 35 11.93 -3.84 -5.01
C PRO A 35 13.07 -3.84 -3.97
N LYS A 36 13.41 -2.68 -3.41
CA LYS A 36 14.48 -2.51 -2.42
C LYS A 36 13.98 -2.34 -0.99
N LEU A 37 12.66 -2.38 -0.77
CA LEU A 37 12.09 -2.25 0.57
C LEU A 37 12.08 -3.60 1.28
N GLU A 38 12.42 -3.57 2.57
CA GLU A 38 12.26 -4.70 3.46
C GLU A 38 10.79 -4.78 3.94
N PRO A 39 10.30 -5.96 4.36
CA PRO A 39 8.95 -6.11 4.92
C PRO A 39 8.71 -5.24 6.15
N ILE A 40 9.77 -5.02 6.93
CA ILE A 40 9.82 -4.16 8.11
C ILE A 40 10.59 -2.90 7.70
N LEU A 41 9.90 -1.78 7.74
CA LEU A 41 10.39 -0.48 7.27
C LEU A 41 11.06 0.27 8.40
N LYS A 42 12.08 1.05 8.04
CA LYS A 42 12.80 1.95 8.94
C LYS A 42 12.24 3.36 8.79
N ALA A 43 12.40 4.18 9.84
CA ALA A 43 11.99 5.58 9.76
C ALA A 43 12.72 6.28 8.60
N GLY A 44 11.95 6.92 7.73
CA GLY A 44 12.49 7.62 6.57
C GLY A 44 12.46 6.83 5.27
N ASP A 45 12.10 5.55 5.28
CA ASP A 45 11.92 4.78 4.05
C ASP A 45 10.79 5.37 3.21
N LYS A 46 11.08 5.58 1.93
CA LYS A 46 10.13 6.15 0.97
C LYS A 46 9.43 5.01 0.22
N ILE A 47 8.12 4.89 0.43
CA ILE A 47 7.29 3.93 -0.28
C ILE A 47 6.56 4.66 -1.41
N ILE A 48 6.71 4.11 -2.61
CA ILE A 48 5.96 4.54 -3.78
C ILE A 48 4.65 3.77 -3.79
N LEU A 49 3.54 4.49 -3.58
CA LEU A 49 2.19 3.96 -3.70
C LEU A 49 1.63 4.38 -5.07
N PRO A 50 1.63 3.47 -6.07
CA PRO A 50 1.09 3.76 -7.39
C PRO A 50 -0.41 4.07 -7.30
N GLN A 51 -0.93 4.92 -8.19
CA GLN A 51 -2.38 5.07 -8.32
C GLN A 51 -2.94 3.78 -8.94
N LEU A 52 -3.56 2.97 -8.10
CA LEU A 52 -4.28 1.78 -8.51
C LEU A 52 -5.76 2.11 -8.49
N GLU A 53 -6.44 1.90 -9.62
CA GLU A 53 -7.89 1.98 -9.68
C GLU A 53 -8.46 0.75 -8.97
N ILE A 54 -8.52 0.83 -7.64
CA ILE A 54 -9.26 -0.14 -6.86
C ILE A 54 -10.71 0.22 -7.11
N LYS A 55 -11.36 -0.56 -7.98
CA LYS A 55 -12.81 -0.62 -7.98
C LYS A 55 -13.19 -1.11 -6.59
N GLU A 56 -13.59 -0.19 -5.72
CA GLU A 56 -14.43 -0.54 -4.58
C GLU A 56 -15.65 -1.20 -5.21
N ASP A 57 -15.68 -2.53 -5.24
CA ASP A 57 -16.91 -3.29 -5.29
C ASP A 57 -17.67 -2.88 -4.03
N LYS A 58 -18.37 -1.75 -4.10
CA LYS A 58 -19.50 -1.48 -3.25
C LYS A 58 -20.49 -2.57 -3.62
N GLU A 59 -20.35 -3.73 -3.00
CA GLU A 59 -21.40 -4.73 -2.98
C GLU A 59 -22.64 -3.99 -2.52
N LYS A 60 -23.52 -3.65 -3.48
CA LYS A 60 -24.86 -3.17 -3.17
C LYS A 60 -25.48 -4.31 -2.40
N ALA A 61 -25.59 -4.16 -1.09
CA ALA A 61 -26.41 -5.04 -0.27
C ALA A 61 -27.79 -5.10 -0.93
N LEU A 62 -28.11 -6.23 -1.55
CA LEU A 62 -29.44 -6.56 -2.04
C LEU A 62 -30.22 -7.09 -0.84
N TRP A 63 -30.81 -6.17 -0.08
CA TRP A 63 -31.87 -6.45 0.87
C TRP A 63 -32.93 -5.36 0.76
#